data_AF-A0A4S0R0S6-F1
#
_entry.id   AF-A0A4S0R0S6-F1
#
_cell.length_a   1.000
_cell.length_b   1.000
_cell.length_c   1.000
_cell.angle_alpha   90.00
_cell.angle_beta   90.00
_cell.angle_gamma   90.00
#
_symmetry.space_group_name_H-M   'P 1'
#
loop_
_entity.id
_entity.type
_entity.pdbx_description
1 polymer ?
#
loop_
_entity_poly.entity_id
_entity_poly.type
_entity_poly.pdbx_seq_one_letter_code
_entity_poly.pdbx_strand_id
1 'polypeptide(L)'
;MTRLKARIVDLIEAVGPIPVNEYMALCLFDPQNGYYTTREPFGASGDFVTAPEISQMFGELVAVWLYQAWLASGRPLPVTIAEIGPGR
;
A
#
# COMPACT_ATOMS: atom_id res chain seq x y z
N MET A 1 -14.74 -15.59 -16.23
CA MET A 1 -13.51 -14.75 -16.19
C MET A 1 -13.86 -13.44 -15.49
N THR A 2 -12.96 -12.87 -14.67
CA THR A 2 -13.21 -11.53 -14.11
C THR A 2 -13.18 -10.48 -15.22
N ARG A 3 -13.92 -9.37 -15.04
CA ARG A 3 -13.94 -8.26 -16.03
C ARG A 3 -12.54 -7.67 -16.25
N LEU A 4 -11.72 -7.62 -15.20
CA LEU A 4 -10.32 -7.19 -15.29
C LEU A 4 -9.47 -8.12 -16.14
N LYS A 5 -9.64 -9.44 -16.00
CA LYS A 5 -8.90 -10.42 -16.82
C LYS A 5 -9.17 -10.20 -18.31
N ALA A 6 -10.44 -10.02 -18.70
CA ALA A 6 -10.79 -9.77 -20.10
C ALA A 6 -10.08 -8.51 -20.64
N ARG A 7 -10.13 -7.40 -19.90
CA ARG A 7 -9.44 -6.16 -20.28
C ARG A 7 -7.93 -6.30 -20.40
N ILE A 8 -7.29 -7.08 -19.54
CA ILE A 8 -5.84 -7.33 -19.60
C ILE A 8 -5.49 -8.17 -20.85
N VAL A 9 -6.32 -9.17 -21.18
CA VAL A 9 -6.14 -9.96 -22.40
C VAL A 9 -6.27 -9.07 -23.63
N ASP A 10 -7.34 -8.27 -23.72
CA ASP A 10 -7.59 -7.35 -24.84
C ASP A 10 -6.41 -6.36 -25.02
N LEU A 11 -5.85 -5.85 -23.91
CA LEU A 11 -4.68 -4.98 -23.94
C LEU A 11 -3.46 -5.71 -24.55
N ILE A 12 -3.14 -6.90 -24.05
CA ILE A 12 -1.98 -7.67 -24.51
C ILE A 12 -2.12 -8.06 -25.99
N GLU A 13 -3.33 -8.38 -26.44
CA GLU A 13 -3.61 -8.65 -27.86
C GLU A 13 -3.39 -7.40 -28.73
N ALA A 14 -3.71 -6.21 -28.23
CA ALA A 14 -3.60 -4.96 -28.96
C ALA A 14 -2.17 -4.37 -29.00
N VAL A 15 -1.43 -4.44 -27.88
CA VAL A 15 -0.12 -3.78 -27.75
C VAL A 15 1.06 -4.74 -27.62
N GLY A 16 0.79 -6.05 -27.61
CA GLY A 16 1.78 -7.08 -27.33
C GLY A 16 1.97 -7.33 -25.83
N PRO A 17 2.96 -8.17 -25.46
CA PRO A 17 3.21 -8.51 -24.06
C PRO A 17 3.46 -7.27 -23.19
N ILE A 18 2.77 -7.19 -22.05
CA ILE A 18 3.01 -6.16 -21.04
C ILE A 18 4.03 -6.64 -20.00
N PRO A 19 4.83 -5.75 -19.40
CA PRO A 19 5.75 -6.12 -18.35
C PRO A 19 5.01 -6.45 -17.04
N VAL A 20 5.63 -7.26 -16.19
CA VAL A 20 5.01 -7.77 -14.95
C VAL A 20 4.60 -6.63 -14.00
N ASN A 21 5.35 -5.53 -13.94
CA ASN A 21 5.00 -4.37 -13.11
C ASN A 21 3.68 -3.72 -13.55
N GLU A 22 3.40 -3.68 -14.85
CA GLU A 22 2.15 -3.14 -15.38
C GLU A 22 0.97 -4.07 -15.09
N TYR A 23 1.16 -5.38 -15.28
CA TYR A 23 0.18 -6.39 -14.86
C TYR A 23 -0.16 -6.28 -13.37
N MET A 24 0.86 -6.15 -12.51
CA MET A 24 0.68 -5.98 -11.07
C MET A 24 -0.05 -4.69 -10.74
N ALA A 25 0.29 -3.58 -11.40
CA ALA A 25 -0.41 -2.31 -11.20
C ALA A 25 -1.91 -2.41 -11.54
N LEU A 26 -2.26 -3.07 -12.65
CA LEU A 26 -3.65 -3.32 -13.03
C LEU A 26 -4.37 -4.21 -12.02
N CYS A 27 -3.74 -5.30 -11.57
CA CYS A 27 -4.33 -6.21 -10.58
C CYS A 27 -4.55 -5.54 -9.21
N LEU A 28 -3.62 -4.68 -8.80
CA LEU A 28 -3.64 -4.07 -7.48
C LEU A 28 -4.49 -2.79 -7.42
N PHE A 29 -4.45 -1.98 -8.47
CA PHE A 29 -4.92 -0.58 -8.43
C PHE A 29 -5.95 -0.22 -9.52
N ASP A 30 -6.48 -1.17 -10.29
CA ASP A 30 -7.58 -0.88 -11.22
C ASP A 30 -8.78 -0.24 -10.46
N PRO A 31 -9.30 0.91 -10.91
CA PRO A 31 -10.35 1.63 -10.17
C PRO A 31 -11.62 0.84 -9.91
N GLN A 32 -11.92 -0.16 -10.76
CA GLN A 32 -13.17 -0.92 -10.71
C GLN A 32 -13.00 -2.34 -10.16
N ASN A 33 -11.79 -2.90 -10.23
CA ASN A 33 -11.54 -4.31 -9.93
C ASN A 33 -10.23 -4.56 -9.19
N GLY A 34 -9.47 -3.51 -8.89
CA GLY A 34 -8.17 -3.59 -8.24
C GLY A 34 -8.29 -4.09 -6.81
N TYR A 35 -7.36 -4.94 -6.41
CA TYR A 35 -7.36 -5.58 -5.10
C TYR A 35 -7.36 -4.58 -3.93
N TYR A 36 -6.47 -3.58 -3.96
CA TYR A 36 -6.39 -2.54 -2.92
C TYR A 36 -7.42 -1.43 -3.09
N THR A 37 -8.08 -1.33 -4.25
CA THR A 37 -9.05 -0.26 -4.54
C THR A 37 -10.48 -0.64 -4.16
N THR A 38 -10.83 -1.92 -4.27
CA THR A 38 -12.22 -2.39 -4.16
C THR A 38 -12.49 -3.27 -2.94
N ARG A 39 -11.46 -3.57 -2.15
CA ARG A 39 -11.53 -4.43 -0.98
C ARG A 39 -10.85 -3.79 0.21
N GLU A 40 -11.21 -4.25 1.40
CA GLU A 40 -10.50 -3.97 2.64
C GLU A 40 -9.69 -5.22 3.04
N PRO A 41 -8.44 -5.37 2.58
CA PRO A 41 -7.69 -6.61 2.78
C PRO A 41 -7.03 -6.71 4.16
N PHE A 42 -7.06 -5.65 4.96
CA PHE A 42 -6.37 -5.54 6.23
C PHE A 42 -7.22 -6.02 7.42
N GLY A 43 -6.55 -6.49 8.47
CA GLY A 43 -7.15 -6.79 9.76
C GLY A 43 -7.54 -8.26 9.93
N ALA A 44 -8.07 -8.62 11.11
CA ALA A 44 -8.35 -10.01 11.46
C ALA A 44 -9.39 -10.69 10.56
N SER A 45 -10.27 -9.92 9.93
CA SER A 45 -11.26 -10.38 8.95
C SER A 45 -10.82 -10.22 7.50
N GLY A 46 -9.66 -9.60 7.27
CA GLY A 46 -9.05 -9.40 5.95
C GLY A 46 -8.24 -10.62 5.50
N ASP A 47 -7.54 -10.45 4.39
CA ASP A 47 -6.66 -11.50 3.84
C ASP A 47 -5.34 -11.59 4.63
N PHE A 48 -4.94 -10.50 5.32
CA PHE A 48 -3.75 -10.48 6.17
C PHE A 48 -3.83 -9.38 7.25
N VAL A 49 -3.02 -9.56 8.30
CA VAL A 49 -2.84 -8.58 9.39
C VAL A 49 -1.47 -7.91 9.26
N THR A 50 -1.35 -6.66 9.70
CA THR A 50 -0.08 -5.89 9.71
C THR A 50 0.38 -5.63 11.15
N ALA A 51 1.65 -5.26 11.34
CA ALA A 51 2.20 -5.03 12.69
C ALA A 51 1.43 -3.97 13.52
N PRO A 52 0.99 -2.83 12.95
CA PRO A 52 0.15 -1.87 13.68
C PRO A 52 -1.16 -2.48 14.22
N GLU A 53 -1.76 -3.42 13.48
CA GLU A 53 -3.02 -4.09 13.84
C GLU A 53 -2.84 -5.15 14.94
N ILE A 54 -1.61 -5.64 15.17
CA ILE A 54 -1.33 -6.67 16.18
C ILE A 54 -1.11 -6.04 17.55
N SER A 55 -0.40 -4.91 17.63
CA SER A 55 -0.04 -4.30 18.90
C SER A 55 0.27 -2.80 18.78
N GLN A 56 -0.31 -2.01 19.67
CA GLN A 56 0.00 -0.57 19.82
C GLN A 56 1.50 -0.30 20.03
N MET A 57 2.23 -1.28 20.60
CA MET A 57 3.67 -1.17 20.85
C MET A 57 4.45 -0.86 19.57
N PHE A 58 3.99 -1.33 18.41
CA PHE A 58 4.64 -1.01 17.14
C PHE A 58 4.62 0.49 16.86
N GLY A 59 3.45 1.14 16.96
CA GLY A 59 3.31 2.58 16.75
C GLY A 59 4.05 3.41 17.80
N GLU A 60 4.01 3.00 19.06
CA GLU A 60 4.75 3.66 20.15
C GLU A 60 6.26 3.65 19.89
N LEU A 61 6.82 2.53 19.46
CA LEU A 61 8.25 2.43 19.15
C LEU A 61 8.65 3.24 17.91
N VAL A 62 7.80 3.29 16.88
CA VAL A 62 8.01 4.17 15.71
C VAL A 62 8.00 5.64 16.13
N ALA A 63 7.11 6.04 17.04
CA ALA A 63 7.06 7.41 17.56
C ALA A 63 8.33 7.78 18.34
N VAL A 64 8.83 6.87 19.19
CA VAL A 64 10.11 7.05 19.90
C VAL A 64 11.25 7.21 18.88
N TRP A 65 11.29 6.36 17.85
CA TRP A 65 12.31 6.45 16.80
C TRP A 65 12.24 7.79 16.06
N LEU A 66 11.05 8.23 15.64
CA LEU A 66 10.85 9.52 14.96
C LEU A 66 11.34 10.70 15.81
N TYR A 67 11.02 10.70 17.10
CA TYR A 67 11.46 11.73 18.02
C TYR A 67 12.99 11.76 18.16
N GLN A 68 13.62 10.60 18.30
CA GLN A 68 15.09 10.51 18.39
C GLN A 68 15.76 10.95 17.09
N ALA A 69 15.23 10.58 15.92
CA ALA A 69 15.73 11.01 14.63
C ALA A 69 15.63 12.54 14.46
N TRP A 70 14.52 13.15 14.91
CA TRP A 70 14.35 14.60 14.93
C TRP A 70 15.36 15.31 15.85
N LEU A 71 15.59 14.77 17.06
CA LEU A 71 16.61 15.28 17.98
C LEU A 71 18.00 15.23 17.35
N ALA A 72 18.37 14.10 16.76
CA ALA A 72 19.66 13.89 16.10
C ALA A 72 19.85 14.80 14.88
N SER A 73 18.76 15.21 14.24
CA SER A 73 18.75 16.14 13.10
C SER A 73 18.87 17.61 13.52
N GLY A 74 19.07 17.91 14.81
CA GLY A 74 19.21 19.28 15.30
C GLY A 74 17.89 19.99 15.57
N ARG A 75 16.80 19.23 15.76
CA ARG A 75 15.45 19.75 16.09
C ARG A 75 14.92 20.77 15.07
N PRO A 76 14.99 20.49 13.75
CA PRO A 76 14.59 21.44 12.73
C PRO A 76 13.10 21.75 12.82
N LEU A 77 12.75 23.01 12.52
CA LEU A 77 11.38 23.48 12.36
C LEU A 77 11.25 24.32 11.07
N PRO A 78 10.16 24.16 10.29
CA PRO A 78 9.05 23.22 10.53
C PRO A 78 9.47 21.75 10.29
N VAL A 79 8.78 20.83 10.95
CA VAL A 79 8.97 19.37 10.78
C VAL A 79 7.79 18.78 10.01
N THR A 80 8.05 17.82 9.12
CA THR A 80 7.02 17.04 8.41
C THR A 80 7.22 15.57 8.73
N ILE A 81 6.16 14.90 9.20
CA ILE A 81 6.10 13.44 9.33
C ILE A 81 5.17 12.97 8.21
N ALA A 82 5.68 12.13 7.31
CA ALA A 82 4.93 11.61 6.17
C ALA A 82 4.86 10.09 6.23
N GLU A 83 3.67 9.54 6.03
CA GLU A 83 3.41 8.11 5.99
C GLU A 83 2.85 7.75 4.61
N ILE A 84 3.45 6.75 3.96
CA ILE A 84 3.07 6.32 2.61
C ILE A 84 2.24 5.05 2.74
N GLY A 85 0.98 5.12 2.30
CA GLY A 85 0.04 4.00 2.41
C GLY A 85 -0.28 3.69 3.87
N PRO A 86 -0.89 4.63 4.62
CA PRO A 86 -1.09 4.50 6.07
C PRO A 86 -2.02 3.35 6.46
N GLY A 87 -2.72 2.73 5.51
CA GLY A 87 -3.69 1.70 5.82
C GLY A 87 -4.86 2.30 6.61
N ARG A 88 -5.03 1.84 7.86
CA ARG A 88 -6.09 2.23 8.79
C ARG A 88 -5.52 2.90 10.04
#